data_AF-T0Z498-F1
#
_entry.id   AF-T0Z498-F1
#
_cell.length_a   1.000
_cell.length_b   1.000
_cell.length_c   1.000
_cell.angle_alpha   90.00
_cell.angle_beta   90.00
_cell.angle_gamma   90.00
#
_symmetry.space_group_name_H-M   'P 1'
#
loop_
_entity.id
_entity.type
_entity.pdbx_description
1 polymer ?
#
loop_
_entity_poly.entity_id
_entity_poly.type
_entity_poly.pdbx_seq_one_letter_code
_entity_poly.pdbx_strand_id
1 'polypeptide(L)'
;MSSRSLKYTVACVIALAVVVVTGAARAADASPSGADVRVLSYSADVHVQPSGAYTDRMTQVIEALTRTGAQSLNPYQEEYSKSMATMRVESAYIVTADGRRIDIPAADIVERPAPAPPGSD
;
A
#
# COMPACT_ATOMS: atom_id res chain seq x y z
N MET A 1 -75.03 -30.77 -14.75
CA MET A 1 -74.47 -29.39 -14.80
C MET A 1 -73.75 -29.19 -13.47
N SER A 2 -72.43 -29.12 -13.35
CA SER A 2 -71.45 -28.40 -14.13
C SER A 2 -70.16 -29.22 -14.30
N SER A 3 -69.43 -28.91 -15.35
CA SER A 3 -68.27 -29.63 -15.88
C SER A 3 -66.95 -28.92 -15.55
N ARG A 4 -65.85 -29.64 -15.83
CA ARG A 4 -64.44 -29.21 -15.99
C ARG A 4 -63.62 -29.19 -14.69
N SER A 5 -62.40 -29.70 -14.62
CA SER A 5 -61.50 -30.39 -15.56
C SER A 5 -60.31 -30.84 -14.70
N LEU A 6 -59.90 -32.12 -14.71
CA LEU A 6 -58.87 -32.66 -15.61
C LEU A 6 -57.50 -31.99 -15.44
N LYS A 7 -56.36 -32.64 -15.20
CA LYS A 7 -55.86 -33.96 -14.75
C LYS A 7 -54.31 -33.78 -14.78
N TYR A 8 -53.58 -34.68 -14.11
CA TYR A 8 -52.19 -35.12 -14.34
C TYR A 8 -51.04 -34.22 -13.83
N THR A 9 -50.23 -34.58 -12.81
CA THR A 9 -49.36 -35.74 -12.45
C THR A 9 -47.91 -35.59 -12.95
N VAL A 10 -46.97 -36.02 -12.09
CA VAL A 10 -45.57 -36.50 -12.34
C VAL A 10 -44.51 -35.41 -12.45
N ALA A 11 -43.76 -35.13 -11.37
CA ALA A 11 -42.49 -35.74 -10.93
C ALA A 11 -41.26 -35.32 -11.75
N CYS A 12 -40.23 -34.79 -11.08
CA CYS A 12 -38.85 -34.91 -11.52
C CYS A 12 -37.88 -34.67 -10.34
N VAL A 13 -37.31 -35.77 -9.87
CA VAL A 13 -36.08 -35.81 -9.08
C VAL A 13 -34.95 -35.34 -10.00
N ILE A 14 -34.30 -34.21 -9.67
CA ILE A 14 -33.05 -33.75 -10.28
C ILE A 14 -32.18 -33.29 -9.09
N ALA A 15 -31.38 -34.19 -8.54
CA ALA A 15 -29.97 -34.40 -8.90
C ALA A 15 -29.03 -33.35 -8.29
N LEU A 16 -28.32 -33.82 -7.25
CA LEU A 16 -26.92 -33.56 -6.91
C LEU A 16 -26.20 -32.55 -7.82
N ALA A 17 -25.98 -31.33 -7.33
CA ALA A 17 -24.94 -30.44 -7.86
C ALA A 17 -24.02 -30.06 -6.70
N VAL A 18 -22.88 -30.75 -6.69
CA VAL A 18 -21.71 -30.49 -5.88
C VAL A 18 -21.31 -29.02 -6.05
N VAL A 19 -21.53 -28.17 -5.04
CA VAL A 19 -20.76 -26.94 -4.94
C VAL A 19 -19.52 -27.30 -4.13
N VAL A 20 -18.49 -27.76 -4.85
CA VAL A 20 -17.12 -27.62 -4.39
C VAL A 20 -16.96 -26.13 -4.15
N VAL A 21 -17.06 -25.69 -2.91
CA VAL A 21 -16.57 -24.38 -2.50
C VAL A 21 -15.07 -24.49 -2.70
N THR A 22 -14.65 -24.13 -3.89
CA THR A 22 -13.27 -23.94 -4.26
C THR A 22 -12.70 -22.98 -3.21
N GLY A 23 -11.87 -23.53 -2.34
CA GLY A 23 -10.87 -22.78 -1.59
C GLY A 23 -9.86 -22.20 -2.59
N ALA A 24 -10.33 -21.34 -3.49
CA ALA A 24 -9.46 -20.39 -4.14
C ALA A 24 -9.13 -19.36 -3.06
N ALA A 25 -8.12 -19.67 -2.25
CA ALA A 25 -7.34 -18.64 -1.60
C ALA A 25 -7.03 -17.64 -2.72
N ARG A 26 -7.66 -16.46 -2.64
CA ARG A 26 -7.52 -15.42 -3.64
C ARG A 26 -6.03 -15.07 -3.69
N ALA A 27 -5.33 -15.56 -4.71
CA ALA A 27 -4.05 -15.02 -5.14
C ALA A 27 -4.31 -13.63 -5.74
N ALA A 28 -4.77 -12.70 -4.91
CA ALA A 28 -5.19 -11.37 -5.30
C ALA A 28 -4.37 -10.37 -4.51
N ASP A 29 -3.05 -10.46 -4.63
CA ASP A 29 -2.09 -9.42 -4.21
C ASP A 29 -0.68 -9.71 -4.75
N ALA A 30 -0.50 -10.62 -5.71
CA ALA A 30 0.82 -10.91 -6.25
C ALA A 30 1.15 -9.92 -7.37
N SER A 31 2.14 -9.06 -7.14
CA SER A 31 2.78 -8.29 -8.21
C SER A 31 3.36 -9.23 -9.28
N PRO A 32 3.31 -8.89 -10.58
CA PRO A 32 3.87 -9.73 -11.64
C PRO A 32 5.36 -10.06 -11.47
N SER A 33 6.13 -9.21 -10.78
CA SER A 33 7.53 -9.45 -10.45
C SER A 33 7.75 -10.11 -9.09
N GLY A 34 6.70 -10.30 -8.29
CA GLY A 34 6.77 -10.70 -6.89
C GLY A 34 7.22 -9.59 -5.92
N ALA A 35 7.52 -8.39 -6.42
CA ALA A 35 7.90 -7.25 -5.57
C ALA A 35 6.66 -6.54 -4.99
N ASP A 36 6.69 -6.21 -3.71
CA ASP A 36 5.59 -5.50 -3.03
C ASP A 36 5.54 -3.99 -3.34
N VAL A 37 6.68 -3.41 -3.74
CA VAL A 37 6.83 -1.99 -4.05
C VAL A 37 7.71 -1.77 -5.29
N ARG A 38 7.56 -0.60 -5.91
CA ARG A 38 8.43 -0.13 -7.01
C ARG A 38 8.80 1.33 -6.80
N VAL A 39 10.09 1.63 -6.86
CA VAL A 39 10.56 3.03 -6.90
C VAL A 39 10.38 3.55 -8.32
N LEU A 40 9.53 4.56 -8.50
CA LEU A 40 9.27 5.19 -9.80
C LEU A 40 10.30 6.26 -10.11
N SER A 41 10.71 7.02 -9.11
CA SER A 41 11.76 8.01 -9.23
C SER A 41 12.47 8.25 -7.90
N TYR A 42 13.73 8.62 -8.00
CA TYR A 42 14.57 9.09 -6.90
C TYR A 42 15.50 10.17 -7.47
N SER A 43 15.53 11.33 -6.83
CA SER A 43 16.45 12.43 -7.13
C SER A 43 17.02 12.97 -5.84
N ALA A 44 18.32 13.24 -5.83
CA ALA A 44 19.01 13.89 -4.72
C ALA A 44 19.93 14.98 -5.27
N ASP A 45 19.72 16.21 -4.82
CA ASP A 45 20.48 17.38 -5.21
C ASP A 45 21.28 17.88 -4.00
N VAL A 46 22.60 17.69 -4.06
CA VAL A 46 23.50 18.05 -2.96
C VAL A 46 24.28 19.32 -3.32
N HIS A 47 24.16 20.35 -2.48
CA HIS A 47 24.93 21.58 -2.60
C HIS A 47 25.93 21.70 -1.44
N VAL A 48 27.22 21.66 -1.76
CA VAL A 48 28.31 21.74 -0.78
C VAL A 48 28.91 23.14 -0.77
N GLN A 49 29.04 23.72 0.43
CA GLN A 49 29.68 25.00 0.66
C GLN A 49 31.20 24.83 0.85
N PRO A 50 32.03 25.87 0.64
CA PRO A 50 33.48 25.79 0.89
C PRO A 50 33.88 25.38 2.31
N SER A 51 32.99 25.59 3.30
CA SER A 51 33.17 25.16 4.69
C SER A 51 33.01 23.64 4.89
N GLY A 52 32.53 22.91 3.88
CA GLY A 52 32.15 21.50 3.97
C GLY A 52 30.72 21.25 4.46
N ALA A 53 30.00 22.30 4.89
CA ALA A 53 28.57 22.20 5.16
C ALA A 53 27.81 21.96 3.85
N TYR A 54 26.72 21.17 3.90
CA TYR A 54 25.94 20.86 2.72
C TYR A 54 24.44 20.93 2.98
N THR A 55 23.69 21.13 1.90
CA THR A 55 22.23 20.95 1.85
C THR A 55 21.94 19.83 0.86
N ASP A 56 21.13 18.86 1.29
CA ASP A 56 20.60 17.80 0.43
C ASP A 56 19.10 18.03 0.23
N ARG A 57 18.65 18.00 -1.02
CA ARG A 57 17.24 17.97 -1.39
C ARG A 57 16.95 16.64 -2.08
N MET A 58 16.15 15.81 -1.41
CA MET A 58 15.69 14.53 -1.93
C MET A 58 14.23 14.59 -2.39
N THR A 59 13.92 13.88 -3.48
CA THR A 59 12.54 13.57 -3.91
C THR A 59 12.46 12.10 -4.29
N GLN A 60 11.50 11.39 -3.70
CA GLN A 60 11.27 9.98 -3.98
C GLN A 60 9.79 9.72 -4.29
N VAL A 61 9.52 8.88 -5.28
CA VAL A 61 8.17 8.38 -5.59
C VAL A 61 8.21 6.86 -5.54
N ILE A 62 7.41 6.28 -4.64
CA ILE A 62 7.29 4.84 -4.46
C ILE A 62 5.84 4.44 -4.74
N GLU A 63 5.68 3.43 -5.57
CA GLU A 63 4.40 2.79 -5.85
C GLU A 63 4.29 1.52 -5.01
N ALA A 64 3.21 1.40 -4.24
CA ALA A 64 2.82 0.14 -3.63
C ALA A 64 2.11 -0.73 -4.69
N LEU A 65 2.66 -1.91 -4.97
CA LEU A 65 2.11 -2.84 -5.95
C LEU A 65 1.11 -3.83 -5.31
N THR A 66 1.21 -4.01 -4.00
CA THR A 66 0.43 -4.97 -3.22
C THR A 66 -0.06 -4.33 -1.94
N ARG A 67 -1.07 -4.93 -1.30
CA ARG A 67 -1.52 -4.49 0.03
C ARG A 67 -0.40 -4.54 1.07
N THR A 68 0.43 -5.58 1.03
CA THR A 68 1.60 -5.74 1.92
C THR A 68 2.59 -4.60 1.71
N GLY A 69 2.87 -4.23 0.46
CA GLY A 69 3.73 -3.09 0.13
C GLY A 69 3.19 -1.78 0.70
N ALA A 70 1.88 -1.53 0.53
CA ALA A 70 1.24 -0.34 1.11
C ALA A 70 1.34 -0.29 2.64
N GLN A 71 1.23 -1.44 3.31
CA GLN A 71 1.42 -1.54 4.77
C GLN A 71 2.87 -1.30 5.19
N SER A 72 3.84 -1.82 4.43
CA SER A 72 5.27 -1.62 4.71
C SER A 72 5.73 -0.16 4.57
N LEU A 73 5.06 0.61 3.70
CA LEU A 73 5.32 2.03 3.49
C LEU A 73 4.60 2.94 4.50
N ASN A 74 3.85 2.39 5.46
CA ASN A 74 3.10 3.18 6.44
C ASN A 74 3.43 2.76 7.89
N PRO A 75 4.16 3.59 8.66
CA PRO A 75 4.67 4.91 8.27
C PRO A 75 5.90 4.79 7.35
N TYR A 76 5.99 5.71 6.39
CA TYR A 76 7.26 5.96 5.68
C TYR A 76 8.18 6.72 6.62
N GLN A 77 9.47 6.37 6.62
CA GLN A 77 10.45 6.88 7.57
C GLN A 77 11.71 7.33 6.83
N GLU A 78 12.23 8.48 7.25
CA GLU A 78 13.51 9.03 6.81
C GLU A 78 14.34 9.36 8.05
N GLU A 79 15.63 9.04 8.03
CA GLU A 79 16.51 9.19 9.19
C GLU A 79 17.52 10.30 8.98
N TYR A 80 17.85 11.02 10.05
CA TYR A 80 18.91 12.02 10.03
C TYR A 80 19.61 12.15 11.39
N SER A 81 20.87 12.58 11.37
CA SER A 81 21.60 12.89 12.59
C SER A 81 21.17 14.26 13.12
N LYS A 82 20.41 14.28 14.22
CA LYS A 82 19.94 15.51 14.85
C LYS A 82 21.07 16.42 15.36
N SER A 83 22.26 15.87 15.62
CA SER A 83 23.44 16.65 16.02
C SER A 83 24.18 17.30 14.84
N MET A 84 23.92 16.85 13.61
CA MET A 84 24.65 17.29 12.41
C MET A 84 23.77 17.95 11.36
N ALA A 85 22.47 17.66 11.35
CA ALA A 85 21.54 18.12 10.33
C ALA A 85 20.18 18.48 10.94
N THR A 86 19.44 19.28 10.19
CA THR A 86 18.01 19.50 10.39
C THR A 86 17.27 19.00 9.18
N MET A 87 16.15 18.30 9.38
CA MET A 87 15.30 17.84 8.29
C MET A 87 14.04 18.70 8.19
N ARG A 88 13.65 19.04 6.98
CA ARG A 88 12.36 19.67 6.68
C ARG A 88 11.70 18.92 5.53
N VAL A 89 10.46 18.52 5.73
CA VAL A 89 9.63 17.98 4.65
C VAL A 89 9.07 19.14 3.82
N GLU A 90 9.38 19.16 2.52
CA GLU A 90 8.86 20.18 1.61
C GLU A 90 7.45 19.86 1.10
N SER A 91 7.19 18.58 0.82
CA SER A 91 5.89 18.08 0.35
C SER A 91 5.80 16.58 0.63
N ALA A 92 4.64 16.11 1.09
CA ALA A 92 4.35 14.70 1.27
C ALA A 92 2.88 14.45 0.88
N TYR A 93 2.65 13.50 -0.02
CA TYR A 93 1.32 13.19 -0.53
C TYR A 93 1.24 11.76 -1.07
N ILE A 94 0.02 11.24 -1.16
CA ILE A 94 -0.31 10.00 -1.83
C ILE A 94 -1.03 10.35 -3.14
N VAL A 95 -0.71 9.64 -4.22
CA VAL A 95 -1.50 9.67 -5.46
C VAL A 95 -2.22 8.35 -5.58
N THR A 96 -3.55 8.36 -5.63
CA THR A 96 -4.35 7.15 -5.81
C THR A 96 -4.36 6.72 -7.28
N ALA A 97 -4.79 5.48 -7.56
CA ALA A 97 -4.77 4.92 -8.92
C ALA A 97 -5.59 5.72 -9.96
N ASP A 98 -6.58 6.48 -9.50
CA ASP A 98 -7.38 7.43 -10.32
C ASP A 98 -6.70 8.80 -10.51
N GLY A 99 -5.48 8.98 -10.00
CA GLY A 99 -4.69 10.21 -10.10
C GLY A 99 -5.00 11.26 -9.04
N ARG A 100 -5.91 11.00 -8.10
CA ARG A 100 -6.23 11.96 -7.04
C ARG A 100 -5.08 12.09 -6.04
N ARG A 101 -4.68 13.33 -5.78
CA ARG A 101 -3.69 13.68 -4.74
C ARG A 101 -4.36 13.78 -3.37
N ILE A 102 -3.73 13.19 -2.37
CA ILE A 102 -4.09 13.29 -0.96
C ILE A 102 -2.86 13.82 -0.23
N ASP A 103 -2.90 15.08 0.19
CA ASP A 103 -1.81 15.66 0.98
C ASP A 103 -1.75 15.03 2.37
N ILE A 104 -0.53 14.76 2.85
CA ILE A 104 -0.30 14.31 4.21
C ILE A 104 -0.31 15.55 5.12
N PRO A 105 -1.21 15.63 6.11
CA PRO A 105 -1.24 16.75 7.05
C PRO A 105 0.08 16.88 7.81
N ALA A 106 0.52 18.12 8.06
CA ALA A 106 1.74 18.37 8.84
C ALA A 106 1.70 17.76 10.25
N ALA A 107 0.50 17.60 10.83
CA ALA A 107 0.31 16.96 12.13
C ALA A 107 0.62 15.45 12.13
N ASP A 108 0.62 14.80 10.97
CA ASP A 108 0.91 13.37 10.82
C ASP A 108 2.39 13.10 10.50
N ILE A 109 3.19 14.16 10.27
CA ILE A 109 4.64 14.08 10.08
C ILE A 109 5.32 14.32 11.42
N VAL A 110 5.81 13.24 12.03
CA VAL A 110 6.37 13.27 13.39
C VAL A 110 7.85 12.91 13.40
N GLU A 111 8.63 13.69 14.14
CA GLU A 111 10.01 13.34 14.47
C GLU A 111 10.02 12.41 15.69
N ARG A 112 10.72 11.28 15.59
CA ARG A 112 10.91 10.33 16.71
C ARG A 112 12.39 9.96 16.84
N PRO A 113 12.88 9.70 18.06
CA PRO A 113 14.17 9.06 18.24
C PRO A 113 14.23 7.76 17.44
N ALA A 114 15.39 7.47 16.84
CA ALA A 114 15.62 6.17 16.23
C ALA A 114 15.38 5.06 17.27
N PRO A 115 14.78 3.92 16.89
CA PRO A 115 14.66 2.78 17.79
C PRO A 115 16.03 2.40 18.34
N ALA A 116 16.09 2.07 19.63
CA ALA A 116 17.34 1.57 20.21
C ALA A 116 17.74 0.27 19.47
N PRO A 117 19.03 0.05 19.18
CA PRO A 117 19.48 -1.20 18.57
C PRO A 117 19.04 -2.40 19.41
N PRO A 118 18.70 -3.55 18.81
CA PRO A 118 18.39 -4.75 19.57
C PRO A 118 19.53 -5.09 20.55
N GLY A 119 19.19 -5.24 21.85
CA GLY A 119 20.16 -5.60 22.89
C GLY A 119 20.93 -4.43 23.51
N SER A 120 20.36 -3.23 23.53
CA SER A 120 20.94 -2.03 24.16
C SER A 120 20.44 -1.76 25.59
N ASP A 121 19.87 -2.77 26.25
CA ASP A 121 19.44 -2.76 27.65
C ASP A 121 20.60 -3.08 28.62
#